data_AF-A0A7C9RNU9-F1
#
_entry.id   AF-A0A7C9RNU9-F1
#
_cell.length_a   1.000
_cell.length_b   1.000
_cell.length_c   1.000
_cell.angle_alpha   90.00
_cell.angle_beta   90.00
_cell.angle_gamma   90.00
#
_symmetry.space_group_name_H-M   'P 1'
#
loop_
_entity.id
_entity.type
_entity.pdbx_description
1 polymer ?
#
loop_
_entity_poly.entity_id
_entity_poly.type
_entity_poly.pdbx_seq_one_letter_code
_entity_poly.pdbx_strand_id
1 'polypeptide(L)'
;MKSPTRSPAQLLRAGHALTLSNVAEGAEGLVVSDIARAVAAKPNPPAVSLAVVCRDGPRMAQLARALEFFAPDLSVMQFPAWDCQPYDRVSPHGGILAQRLTTLARLSRLQGSEKPLIVLTTV
;
A
#
# COMPACT_ATOMS: atom_id res chain seq x y z
N MET A 1 -7.71 22.74 -27.67
CA MET A 1 -8.14 21.40 -27.23
C MET A 1 -7.40 21.08 -25.93
N LYS A 2 -8.11 20.80 -24.82
CA LYS A 2 -7.45 20.37 -23.57
C LYS A 2 -6.76 19.03 -23.83
N SER A 3 -5.47 18.95 -23.52
CA SER A 3 -4.70 17.70 -23.62
C SER A 3 -5.44 16.61 -22.85
N PRO A 4 -5.59 15.38 -23.37
CA PRO A 4 -6.26 14.32 -22.65
C PRO A 4 -5.56 14.15 -21.29
N THR A 5 -6.33 14.19 -20.21
CA THR A 5 -5.85 14.00 -18.85
C THR A 5 -5.21 12.62 -18.75
N ARG A 6 -3.87 12.56 -18.82
CA ARG A 6 -3.10 11.34 -18.60
C ARG A 6 -3.25 10.94 -17.14
N SER A 7 -3.54 9.67 -16.90
CA SER A 7 -3.52 9.13 -15.53
C SER A 7 -2.11 9.33 -14.94
N PRO A 8 -1.97 9.81 -13.69
CA PRO A 8 -0.67 9.94 -13.02
C PRO A 8 0.14 8.64 -13.03
N ALA A 9 -0.53 7.49 -13.06
CA ALA A 9 0.14 6.19 -13.12
C ALA A 9 0.93 5.94 -14.43
N GLN A 10 0.59 6.65 -15.52
CA GLN A 10 1.36 6.60 -16.77
C GLN A 10 2.71 7.31 -16.65
N LEU A 11 2.88 8.16 -15.64
CA LEU A 11 4.14 8.85 -15.35
C LEU A 11 5.07 7.99 -14.48
N LEU A 12 4.59 6.88 -13.92
CA LEU A 12 5.40 5.97 -13.11
C LEU A 12 6.42 5.23 -13.98
N ARG A 13 7.70 5.58 -13.78
CA ARG A 13 8.86 4.98 -14.45
C ARG A 13 9.85 4.49 -13.40
N ALA A 14 10.45 3.34 -13.67
CA ALA A 14 11.49 2.80 -12.79
C ALA A 14 12.63 3.82 -12.61
N GLY A 15 13.12 3.97 -11.37
CA GLY A 15 14.21 4.89 -11.02
C GLY A 15 13.84 6.38 -11.00
N HIS A 16 12.59 6.76 -11.28
CA HIS A 16 12.16 8.16 -11.30
C HIS A 16 11.14 8.45 -10.20
N ALA A 17 11.44 9.44 -9.36
CA ALA A 17 10.50 9.92 -8.37
C ALA A 17 9.37 10.72 -9.02
N LEU A 18 8.14 10.39 -8.67
CA LEU A 18 6.95 11.16 -9.03
C LEU A 18 6.35 11.78 -7.76
N THR A 19 6.30 13.11 -7.71
CA THR A 19 5.67 13.83 -6.61
C THR A 19 4.23 14.17 -6.96
N LEU A 20 3.30 13.68 -6.14
CA LEU A 20 1.90 14.09 -6.19
C LEU A 20 1.69 15.17 -5.13
N SER A 21 1.37 16.38 -5.58
CA SER A 21 1.09 17.53 -4.72
C SER A 21 -0.38 17.93 -4.80
N ASN A 22 -0.82 18.76 -3.86
CA ASN A 22 -2.21 19.23 -3.79
C ASN A 22 -3.24 18.09 -3.65
N VAL A 23 -2.85 17.00 -3.00
CA VAL A 23 -3.77 15.91 -2.62
C VAL A 23 -4.45 16.32 -1.31
N ALA A 24 -5.79 16.41 -1.34
CA ALA A 24 -6.55 16.70 -0.14
C ALA A 24 -6.36 15.60 0.91
N GLU A 25 -6.39 15.97 2.18
CA GLU A 25 -6.29 14.99 3.27
C GLU A 25 -7.47 14.01 3.22
N GLY A 26 -7.19 12.71 3.29
CA GLY A 26 -8.15 11.63 3.10
C GLY A 26 -8.32 11.17 1.64
N ALA A 27 -7.91 11.96 0.65
CA ALA A 27 -7.96 11.58 -0.76
C ALA A 27 -6.79 10.66 -1.17
N GLU A 28 -5.85 10.38 -0.28
CA GLU A 28 -4.73 9.48 -0.56
C GLU A 28 -5.22 8.08 -0.92
N GLY A 29 -6.31 7.61 -0.30
CA GLY A 29 -6.90 6.31 -0.62
C GLY A 29 -7.34 6.20 -2.08
N LEU A 30 -7.95 7.26 -2.63
CA LEU A 30 -8.33 7.33 -4.06
C LEU A 30 -7.09 7.23 -4.94
N VAL A 31 -6.10 8.10 -4.69
CA VAL A 31 -4.86 8.18 -5.48
C VAL A 31 -4.09 6.86 -5.45
N VAL A 32 -3.92 6.27 -4.26
CA VAL A 32 -3.23 4.98 -4.07
C VAL A 32 -3.97 3.86 -4.78
N SER A 33 -5.30 3.83 -4.71
CA SER A 33 -6.11 2.79 -5.36
C SER A 33 -6.03 2.88 -6.89
N ASP A 34 -6.10 4.08 -7.47
CA ASP A 34 -5.96 4.30 -8.92
C ASP A 34 -4.58 3.91 -9.43
N ILE A 35 -3.52 4.23 -8.67
CA ILE A 35 -2.16 3.81 -9.00
C ILE A 35 -2.04 2.28 -8.97
N ALA A 36 -2.57 1.63 -7.93
CA ALA A 36 -2.52 0.18 -7.81
C ALA A 36 -3.24 -0.51 -8.97
N ARG A 37 -4.43 -0.03 -9.36
CA ARG A 37 -5.17 -0.51 -10.54
C ARG A 37 -4.37 -0.34 -11.81
N ALA A 38 -3.78 0.83 -12.02
CA ALA A 38 -3.03 1.12 -13.22
C ALA A 38 -1.73 0.32 -13.32
N VAL A 39 -1.08 -0.02 -12.19
CA VAL A 39 0.06 -0.95 -12.18
C VAL A 39 -0.39 -2.37 -12.49
N ALA A 40 -1.50 -2.83 -11.91
CA ALA A 40 -2.05 -4.16 -12.18
C ALA A 40 -2.51 -4.36 -13.64
N ALA A 41 -2.91 -3.28 -14.32
CA ALA A 41 -3.31 -3.30 -15.73
C ALA A 41 -2.13 -3.33 -16.72
N LYS A 42 -0.87 -3.21 -16.27
CA LYS A 42 0.30 -3.26 -17.16
C LYS A 42 0.57 -4.71 -17.62
N PRO A 43 1.20 -4.92 -18.79
CA PRO A 43 1.69 -6.24 -19.19
C PRO A 43 2.68 -6.77 -18.16
N ASN A 44 2.55 -8.05 -17.78
CA ASN A 44 3.35 -8.72 -16.75
C ASN A 44 3.42 -7.91 -15.43
N PRO A 45 2.27 -7.68 -14.76
CA PRO A 45 2.25 -6.88 -13.55
C PRO A 45 2.98 -7.61 -12.41
N PRO A 46 3.59 -6.86 -11.47
CA PRO A 46 4.14 -7.46 -10.27
C PRO A 46 3.02 -8.07 -9.41
N ALA A 47 3.34 -9.11 -8.64
CA ALA A 47 2.38 -9.75 -7.73
C ALA A 47 1.83 -8.79 -6.67
N VAL A 48 2.66 -7.82 -6.23
CA VAL A 48 2.25 -6.68 -5.41
C VAL A 48 2.17 -5.45 -6.30
N SER A 49 0.97 -4.89 -6.48
CA SER A 49 0.75 -3.74 -7.35
C SER A 49 1.34 -2.47 -6.77
N LEU A 50 1.30 -2.31 -5.44
CA LEU A 50 1.88 -1.14 -4.77
C LEU A 50 2.28 -1.46 -3.33
N ALA A 51 3.47 -1.04 -2.92
CA ALA A 51 3.88 -0.98 -1.53
C ALA A 51 3.86 0.48 -1.07
N VAL A 52 3.08 0.79 -0.03
CA VAL A 52 2.95 2.13 0.53
C VAL A 52 3.63 2.17 1.89
N VAL A 53 4.69 2.96 1.97
CA VAL A 53 5.39 3.23 3.23
C VAL A 53 4.78 4.49 3.84
N CYS A 54 4.02 4.30 4.90
CA CYS A 54 3.42 5.35 5.69
C CYS A 54 4.42 5.90 6.70
N ARG A 55 4.22 7.15 7.11
CA ARG A 55 5.06 7.78 8.14
C ARG A 55 4.96 7.10 9.51
N ASP A 56 3.78 6.62 9.88
CA ASP A 56 3.49 6.09 11.20
C ASP A 56 2.26 5.17 11.17
N GLY A 57 2.04 4.45 12.28
CA GLY A 57 0.91 3.53 12.46
C GLY A 57 -0.47 4.18 12.31
N PRO A 58 -0.75 5.32 12.98
CA PRO A 58 -2.02 6.03 12.82
C PRO A 58 -2.36 6.39 11.37
N ARG A 59 -1.38 6.87 10.59
CA ARG A 59 -1.59 7.17 9.16
C ARG A 59 -1.78 5.92 8.32
N MET A 60 -1.05 4.85 8.63
CA MET A 60 -1.28 3.55 7.98
C MET A 60 -2.72 3.06 8.22
N ALA A 61 -3.23 3.17 9.45
CA ALA A 61 -4.59 2.78 9.81
C ALA A 61 -5.66 3.70 9.18
N GLN A 62 -5.38 5.00 9.04
CA GLN A 62 -6.25 5.92 8.30
C GLN A 62 -6.33 5.55 6.82
N LEU A 63 -5.17 5.30 6.19
CA LEU A 63 -5.12 4.91 4.78
C LEU A 63 -5.79 3.56 4.52
N ALA A 64 -5.61 2.59 5.41
CA ALA A 64 -6.29 1.29 5.32
C ALA A 64 -7.81 1.45 5.27
N ARG A 65 -8.38 2.26 6.18
CA ARG A 65 -9.82 2.57 6.21
C ARG A 65 -10.29 3.32 4.97
N ALA A 66 -9.49 4.27 4.48
CA ALA A 66 -9.80 4.99 3.24
C ALA A 66 -9.82 4.04 2.04
N LEU A 67 -8.90 3.09 1.96
CA LEU A 67 -8.87 2.08 0.90
C LEU A 67 -10.07 1.12 0.98
N GLU A 68 -10.46 0.69 2.18
CA GLU A 68 -11.69 -0.10 2.36
C GLU A 68 -12.94 0.64 1.86
N PHE A 69 -13.00 1.97 2.05
CA PHE A 69 -14.12 2.79 1.58
C PHE A 69 -14.08 3.03 0.06
N PHE A 70 -12.95 3.48 -0.49
CA PHE A 70 -12.84 3.89 -1.89
C PHE A 70 -12.62 2.73 -2.86
N ALA A 71 -12.04 1.62 -2.40
CA ALA A 71 -11.58 0.53 -3.24
C ALA A 71 -11.78 -0.84 -2.54
N PRO A 72 -13.01 -1.20 -2.14
CA PRO A 72 -13.30 -2.47 -1.45
C PRO A 72 -13.00 -3.73 -2.29
N ASP A 73 -12.83 -3.56 -3.60
CA ASP A 73 -12.47 -4.61 -4.54
C ASP A 73 -10.95 -4.88 -4.60
N LEU A 74 -10.11 -4.04 -4.01
CA LEU A 74 -8.67 -4.23 -3.92
C LEU A 74 -8.29 -5.04 -2.67
N SER A 75 -7.25 -5.86 -2.81
CA SER A 75 -6.66 -6.55 -1.66
C SER A 75 -5.69 -5.62 -0.93
N VAL A 76 -5.86 -5.48 0.38
CA VAL A 76 -4.95 -4.69 1.24
C VAL A 76 -4.34 -5.60 2.30
N MET A 77 -3.00 -5.65 2.35
CA MET A 77 -2.26 -6.30 3.43
C MET A 77 -1.55 -5.24 4.27
N GLN A 78 -1.59 -5.39 5.59
CA GLN A 78 -0.89 -4.50 6.52
C GLN A 78 0.27 -5.26 7.16
N PHE A 79 1.47 -4.66 7.10
CA PHE A 79 2.67 -5.12 7.80
C PHE A 79 3.02 -4.08 8.87
N PRO A 80 2.44 -4.19 10.09
CA PRO A 80 2.64 -3.18 11.12
C PRO A 80 4.04 -3.27 11.70
N ALA A 81 4.57 -2.15 12.22
CA ALA A 81 5.75 -2.15 13.07
C ALA A 81 5.55 -3.01 14.33
N TRP A 82 6.64 -3.29 15.04
CA TRP A 82 6.51 -3.76 16.42
C TRP A 82 5.93 -2.64 17.29
N ASP A 83 5.15 -3.03 18.31
CA ASP A 83 4.57 -2.13 19.31
C ASP A 83 5.49 -1.95 20.53
N CYS A 84 6.76 -2.34 20.42
CA CYS A 84 7.80 -2.14 21.40
C CYS A 84 8.93 -1.26 20.82
N GLN A 85 9.72 -0.64 21.70
CA GLN A 85 10.89 0.14 21.27
C GLN A 85 12.08 -0.76 20.88
N PRO A 86 13.06 -0.25 20.13
CA PRO A 86 14.34 -0.93 19.98
C PRO A 86 14.97 -1.20 21.35
N TYR A 87 15.36 -2.46 21.61
CA TYR A 87 15.92 -2.93 22.89
C TYR A 87 14.98 -2.83 24.09
N ASP A 88 13.68 -2.86 23.86
CA ASP A 88 12.69 -2.99 24.92
C ASP A 88 12.81 -4.36 25.63
N ARG A 89 12.46 -4.38 26.91
CA ARG A 89 12.42 -5.61 27.73
C ARG A 89 11.11 -6.36 27.57
N VAL A 90 10.09 -5.72 26.99
CA VAL A 90 8.79 -6.32 26.72
C VAL A 90 8.73 -6.76 25.27
N SER A 91 8.26 -7.99 25.05
CA SER A 91 8.04 -8.51 23.69
C SER A 91 6.84 -7.84 23.02
N PRO A 92 6.82 -7.76 21.68
CA PRO A 92 5.65 -7.26 20.96
C PRO A 92 4.39 -8.04 21.31
N HIS A 93 3.24 -7.38 21.23
CA HIS A 93 1.97 -8.02 21.50
C HIS A 93 1.71 -9.19 20.52
N GLY A 94 1.13 -10.29 21.03
CA GLY A 94 0.91 -11.50 20.24
C GLY A 94 0.08 -11.26 18.96
N GLY A 95 -0.89 -10.34 19.01
CA GLY A 95 -1.66 -9.92 17.84
C GLY A 95 -0.81 -9.26 16.74
N ILE A 96 0.15 -8.40 17.11
CA ILE A 96 1.08 -7.78 16.16
C ILE A 96 1.98 -8.83 15.53
N LEU A 97 2.50 -9.76 16.33
CA LEU A 97 3.31 -10.88 15.82
C LEU A 97 2.52 -11.75 14.84
N ALA A 98 1.29 -12.13 15.19
CA ALA A 98 0.42 -12.94 14.35
C ALA A 98 0.10 -12.26 13.02
N GLN A 99 -0.21 -10.96 13.04
CA GLN A 99 -0.49 -10.19 11.83
C GLN A 99 0.74 -10.10 10.92
N ARG A 100 1.92 -9.80 11.49
CA ARG A 100 3.18 -9.74 10.73
C ARG A 100 3.53 -11.07 10.09
N LEU A 101 3.46 -12.17 10.84
CA LEU A 101 3.74 -13.51 10.33
C LEU A 101 2.76 -13.90 9.23
N THR A 102 1.47 -13.59 9.41
CA THR A 102 0.45 -13.84 8.39
C THR A 102 0.75 -13.08 7.10
N THR A 103 1.10 -11.79 7.20
CA THR A 103 1.45 -10.96 6.03
C THR A 103 2.70 -11.50 5.34
N LEU A 104 3.78 -11.80 6.06
CA LEU A 104 5.01 -12.34 5.46
C LEU A 104 4.82 -13.73 4.85
N ALA A 105 4.05 -14.61 5.49
CA ALA A 105 3.75 -15.95 4.97
C ALA A 105 2.91 -15.91 3.69
N ARG A 106 2.01 -14.91 3.56
CA ARG A 106 1.29 -14.67 2.31
C ARG A 106 2.21 -14.10 1.25
N LEU A 107 3.03 -13.10 1.58
CA LEU A 107 3.96 -12.47 0.65
C LEU A 107 4.99 -13.47 0.08
N SER A 108 5.50 -14.39 0.89
CA SER A 108 6.50 -15.38 0.43
C SER A 108 5.94 -16.42 -0.54
N ARG A 109 4.62 -16.59 -0.59
CA ARG A 109 3.93 -17.56 -1.46
C ARG A 109 3.27 -16.91 -2.68
N LEU A 110 3.34 -15.59 -2.81
CA LEU A 110 2.73 -14.86 -3.92
C LEU A 110 3.50 -15.12 -5.22
N GLN A 111 2.83 -15.75 -6.18
CA GLN A 111 3.32 -15.88 -7.57
C GLN A 111 2.59 -14.94 -8.54
N GLY A 112 1.52 -14.29 -8.07
CA GLY A 112 0.64 -13.40 -8.80
C GLY A 112 -0.57 -13.09 -7.92
N SER A 113 -1.36 -12.09 -8.30
CA SER A 113 -2.60 -11.75 -7.59
C SER A 113 -3.72 -11.52 -8.59
N GLU A 114 -4.88 -12.16 -8.37
CA GLU A 114 -6.07 -11.98 -9.21
C GLU A 114 -6.66 -10.56 -9.09
N LYS A 115 -6.46 -9.93 -7.93
CA LYS A 115 -6.88 -8.56 -7.63
C LYS A 115 -5.65 -7.68 -7.44
N PRO A 116 -5.71 -6.37 -7.75
CA PRO A 116 -4.62 -5.47 -7.40
C PRO A 116 -4.37 -5.54 -5.88
N LEU A 117 -3.11 -5.74 -5.52
CA LEU A 117 -2.68 -5.95 -4.14
C LEU A 117 -1.84 -4.76 -3.67
N ILE A 118 -2.29 -4.14 -2.59
CA ILE A 118 -1.59 -3.07 -1.88
C ILE A 118 -1.02 -3.64 -0.58
N VAL A 119 0.26 -3.35 -0.32
CA VAL A 119 0.90 -3.62 0.98
C VAL A 119 1.13 -2.29 1.67
N LEU A 120 0.62 -2.14 2.89
CA LEU A 120 0.85 -0.99 3.75
C LEU A 120 1.88 -1.36 4.82
N THR A 121 2.88 -0.51 5.02
CA THR A 121 3.87 -0.61 6.09
C THR A 121 4.20 0.78 6.60
N THR A 122 4.95 0.88 7.68
CA THR A 122 5.56 2.14 8.13
C THR A 122 7.06 2.16 7.89
N VAL A 123 7.67 3.33 8.08
CA VAL A 123 9.11 3.46 8.33
C VAL A 123 9.52 2.73 9.61
#